data_AF-A0A850T3U2-F1
#
_entry.id   AF-A0A850T3U2-F1
#
_cell.length_a   1.000
_cell.length_b   1.000
_cell.length_c   1.000
_cell.angle_alpha   90.00
_cell.angle_beta   90.00
_cell.angle_gamma   90.00
#
_symmetry.space_group_name_H-M   'P 1'
#
loop_
_entity.id
_entity.type
_entity.pdbx_description
1 polymer ?
#
loop_
_entity_poly.entity_id
_entity_poly.type
_entity_poly.pdbx_seq_one_letter_code
_entity_poly.pdbx_strand_id
1 'polypeptide(L)'
;MDARDDLKGALGAFILFGAVAAAGVVAAYAAVEDYARARASLNWTAVEGVVLSNDAGDRAVRYAWFDGETSHVGERVRFWTGALSASGAVYEPGKAVNVRVSPDDGAVAVIEPGGSPVIFAVVLGFGAFLVFIGLAGIIRLAMLIDGLAPAPRARDLEFAPAE
;
A
#
# COMPACT_ATOMS: atom_id res chain seq x y z
N MET A 1 37.46 -2.89 20.09
CA MET A 1 36.28 -3.20 19.25
C MET A 1 36.80 -4.02 18.08
N ASP A 2 36.25 -5.21 17.87
CA ASP A 2 36.77 -6.16 16.88
C ASP A 2 36.26 -5.79 15.49
N ALA A 3 37.15 -5.70 14.49
CA ALA A 3 36.79 -5.33 13.12
C ALA A 3 35.72 -6.25 12.50
N ARG A 4 35.57 -7.47 13.02
CA ARG A 4 34.53 -8.43 12.62
C ARG A 4 33.14 -8.09 13.16
N ASP A 5 33.07 -7.48 14.34
CA ASP A 5 31.80 -7.08 14.96
C ASP A 5 31.26 -5.79 14.33
N ASP A 6 32.16 -4.86 13.97
CA ASP A 6 31.80 -3.65 13.22
C ASP A 6 31.28 -4.01 11.81
N LEU A 7 31.90 -4.99 11.13
CA LEU A 7 31.45 -5.45 9.81
C LEU A 7 30.06 -6.10 9.87
N LYS A 8 29.79 -6.93 10.89
CA LYS A 8 28.47 -7.54 11.10
C LYS A 8 27.39 -6.50 11.39
N GLY A 9 27.72 -5.50 12.21
CA GLY A 9 26.82 -4.39 12.51
C GLY A 9 26.47 -3.57 11.26
N ALA A 10 27.46 -3.24 10.44
CA ALA A 10 27.26 -2.54 9.18
C ALA A 10 26.41 -3.37 8.20
N LEU A 11 26.71 -4.66 8.03
CA LEU A 11 25.93 -5.53 7.15
C LEU A 11 24.47 -5.65 7.60
N GLY A 12 24.22 -5.80 8.91
CA GLY A 12 22.88 -5.85 9.47
C GLY A 12 22.10 -4.55 9.21
N ALA A 13 22.75 -3.40 9.36
CA ALA A 13 22.14 -2.10 9.07
C ALA A 13 21.82 -1.93 7.57
N PHE A 14 22.70 -2.35 6.66
CA PHE A 14 22.40 -2.33 5.22
C PHE A 14 21.18 -3.18 4.87
N ILE A 15 21.09 -4.39 5.41
CA ILE A 15 19.95 -5.29 5.17
C ILE A 15 18.66 -4.65 5.69
N LEU A 16 18.69 -4.09 6.90
CA LEU A 16 17.53 -3.43 7.49
C LEU A 16 17.04 -2.26 6.62
N PHE A 17 17.93 -1.33 6.27
CA PHE A 17 17.56 -0.17 5.46
C PHE A 17 17.15 -0.56 4.03
N GLY A 18 17.80 -1.58 3.45
CA GLY A 18 17.40 -2.16 2.17
C GLY A 18 16.01 -2.77 2.22
N ALA A 19 15.67 -3.51 3.27
CA ALA A 19 14.34 -4.08 3.48
C ALA A 19 13.28 -2.98 3.65
N VAL A 20 13.58 -1.90 4.37
CA VAL A 20 12.70 -0.74 4.51
C VAL A 20 12.44 -0.06 3.17
N ALA A 21 13.49 0.17 2.37
CA ALA A 21 13.33 0.74 1.03
C ALA A 21 12.49 -0.17 0.11
N ALA A 22 12.77 -1.47 0.11
CA ALA A 22 12.04 -2.45 -0.69
C ALA A 22 10.55 -2.50 -0.28
N ALA A 23 10.25 -2.50 1.02
CA ALA A 23 8.88 -2.43 1.52
C ALA A 23 8.16 -1.17 1.04
N GLY A 24 8.84 -0.01 1.01
CA GLY A 24 8.31 1.23 0.48
C GLY A 24 7.95 1.14 -1.01
N VAL A 25 8.81 0.53 -1.83
CA VAL A 25 8.56 0.31 -3.27
C VAL A 25 7.36 -0.62 -3.46
N VAL A 26 7.29 -1.73 -2.73
CA VAL A 26 6.18 -2.68 -2.80
C VAL A 26 4.85 -2.01 -2.42
N ALA A 27 4.84 -1.21 -1.35
CA ALA A 27 3.66 -0.46 -0.94
C ALA A 27 3.20 0.55 -2.01
N ALA A 28 4.15 1.29 -2.60
CA ALA A 28 3.85 2.24 -3.66
C ALA A 28 3.29 1.54 -4.92
N TYR A 29 3.91 0.42 -5.33
CA TYR A 29 3.45 -0.38 -6.46
C TYR A 29 2.03 -0.91 -6.24
N ALA A 30 1.78 -1.52 -5.07
CA ALA A 30 0.45 -2.05 -4.72
C ALA A 30 -0.63 -0.96 -4.69
N ALA A 31 -0.28 0.25 -4.21
CA ALA A 31 -1.18 1.40 -4.24
C ALA A 31 -1.51 1.87 -5.66
N VAL A 32 -0.52 1.91 -6.55
CA VAL A 32 -0.73 2.30 -7.95
C VAL A 32 -1.57 1.26 -8.69
N GLU A 33 -1.26 -0.03 -8.55
CA GLU A 33 -1.99 -1.11 -9.21
C GLU A 33 -3.47 -1.14 -8.77
N ASP A 34 -3.72 -1.07 -7.45
CA ASP A 34 -5.09 -1.06 -6.94
C ASP A 34 -5.85 0.20 -7.33
N TYR A 35 -5.24 1.39 -7.21
CA TYR A 35 -5.91 2.64 -7.58
C TYR A 35 -6.20 2.72 -9.08
N ALA A 36 -5.31 2.20 -9.93
CA ALA A 36 -5.53 2.12 -11.36
C ALA A 36 -6.74 1.23 -11.70
N ARG A 37 -6.82 0.03 -11.10
CA ARG A 37 -7.97 -0.87 -11.25
C ARG A 37 -9.26 -0.26 -10.70
N ALA A 38 -9.18 0.37 -9.53
CA ALA A 38 -10.30 1.06 -8.91
C ALA A 38 -10.84 2.19 -9.81
N ARG A 39 -9.96 2.96 -10.46
CA ARG A 39 -10.36 3.97 -11.44
C ARG A 39 -10.93 3.37 -12.71
N ALA A 40 -10.34 2.29 -13.24
CA ALA A 40 -10.86 1.58 -14.41
C ALA A 40 -12.28 1.07 -14.16
N SER A 41 -12.58 0.62 -12.92
CA SER A 41 -13.90 0.08 -12.56
C SER A 41 -15.08 1.03 -12.71
N LEU A 42 -14.84 2.35 -12.76
CA LEU A 42 -15.90 3.33 -13.03
C LEU A 42 -16.50 3.16 -14.43
N ASN A 43 -15.71 2.65 -15.38
CA ASN A 43 -16.08 2.48 -16.79
C ASN A 43 -16.38 1.01 -17.15
N TRP A 44 -16.31 0.10 -16.19
CA TRP A 44 -16.65 -1.31 -16.41
C TRP A 44 -18.14 -1.50 -16.71
N THR A 45 -18.47 -2.57 -17.43
CA THR A 45 -19.86 -2.91 -17.75
C THR A 45 -20.64 -3.17 -16.48
N ALA A 46 -21.81 -2.53 -16.35
CA ALA A 46 -22.74 -2.77 -15.26
C ALA A 46 -23.69 -3.92 -15.63
N VAL A 47 -23.75 -4.93 -14.79
CA VAL A 47 -24.68 -6.06 -14.89
C VAL A 47 -25.49 -6.16 -13.61
N GLU A 48 -26.70 -6.71 -13.73
CA GLU A 48 -27.52 -7.01 -12.57
C GLU A 48 -27.01 -8.28 -11.88
N GLY A 49 -26.78 -8.19 -10.58
CA GLY A 49 -26.44 -9.31 -9.72
C GLY A 49 -27.39 -9.42 -8.54
N VAL A 50 -27.26 -10.49 -7.76
CA VAL A 50 -28.05 -10.73 -6.55
C VAL A 50 -27.13 -10.98 -5.36
N VAL A 51 -27.46 -10.39 -4.22
CA VAL A 51 -26.74 -10.66 -2.96
C VAL A 51 -27.10 -12.07 -2.48
N LEU A 52 -26.08 -12.89 -2.24
CA LEU A 52 -26.23 -14.25 -1.71
C LEU A 52 -26.18 -14.27 -0.18
N SER A 53 -25.15 -13.66 0.40
CA SER A 53 -24.97 -13.58 1.85
C SER A 53 -24.24 -12.30 2.25
N ASN A 54 -24.46 -11.90 3.50
CA ASN A 54 -23.80 -10.79 4.16
C ASN A 54 -23.30 -11.29 5.53
N ASP A 55 -22.26 -12.12 5.49
CA ASP A 55 -21.84 -12.93 6.65
C ASP A 55 -20.99 -12.13 7.67
N ALA A 56 -20.49 -10.94 7.31
CA ALA A 56 -19.64 -10.13 8.19
C ALA A 56 -19.77 -8.60 7.99
N GLY A 57 -20.97 -8.11 7.64
CA GLY A 57 -21.22 -6.71 7.30
C GLY A 57 -20.60 -6.32 5.95
N ASP A 58 -20.54 -5.00 5.67
CA ASP A 58 -20.13 -4.40 4.38
C ASP A 58 -18.76 -4.84 3.81
N ARG A 59 -17.99 -5.64 4.55
CA ARG A 59 -16.66 -6.13 4.15
C ARG A 59 -16.67 -7.49 3.47
N ALA A 60 -17.75 -8.28 3.61
CA ALA A 60 -17.84 -9.62 3.05
C ALA A 60 -19.26 -9.91 2.54
N VAL A 61 -19.65 -9.20 1.48
CA VAL A 61 -20.91 -9.47 0.77
C VAL A 61 -20.61 -10.42 -0.37
N ARG A 62 -21.22 -11.61 -0.33
CA ARG A 62 -21.17 -12.55 -1.44
C ARG A 62 -22.32 -12.23 -2.38
N TYR A 63 -22.04 -12.14 -3.67
CA TYR A 63 -23.04 -11.87 -4.69
C TYR A 63 -22.79 -12.75 -5.92
N ALA A 64 -23.86 -13.02 -6.64
CA ALA A 64 -23.79 -13.68 -7.95
C ALA A 64 -24.19 -12.70 -9.04
N TRP A 65 -23.60 -12.84 -10.22
CA TRP A 65 -24.06 -12.18 -11.44
C TRP A 65 -24.04 -13.17 -12.60
N PHE A 66 -24.73 -12.81 -13.66
CA PHE A 66 -24.78 -13.59 -14.88
C PHE A 66 -24.12 -12.80 -16.01
N ASP A 67 -23.24 -13.47 -16.75
CA ASP A 67 -22.73 -13.01 -18.04
C ASP A 67 -23.25 -13.96 -19.12
N GLY A 68 -24.39 -13.61 -19.72
CA GLY A 68 -25.14 -14.51 -20.58
C GLY A 68 -25.64 -15.75 -19.83
N GLU A 69 -25.14 -16.93 -20.21
CA GLU A 69 -25.49 -18.21 -19.58
C GLU A 69 -24.57 -18.60 -18.42
N THR A 70 -23.46 -17.88 -18.21
CA THR A 70 -22.47 -18.22 -17.19
C THR A 70 -22.78 -17.48 -15.89
N SER A 71 -22.96 -18.22 -14.80
CA SER A 71 -23.09 -17.65 -13.46
C SER A 71 -21.71 -17.50 -12.82
N HIS A 72 -21.45 -16.34 -12.25
CA HIS A 72 -20.23 -16.03 -11.51
C HIS A 72 -20.58 -15.66 -10.07
N VAL A 73 -19.62 -15.85 -9.15
CA VAL A 73 -19.75 -15.48 -7.74
C VAL A 73 -18.55 -14.64 -7.35
N GLY A 74 -18.81 -13.56 -6.60
CA GLY A 74 -17.80 -12.63 -6.13
C GLY A 74 -18.07 -12.21 -4.70
N GLU A 75 -17.01 -11.78 -4.03
CA GLU A 75 -17.04 -11.35 -2.63
C GLU A 75 -16.53 -9.91 -2.46
N ARG A 76 -16.00 -9.33 -3.55
CA ARG A 76 -15.35 -8.03 -3.51
C ARG A 76 -16.39 -6.93 -3.63
N VAL A 77 -16.62 -6.24 -2.51
CA VAL A 77 -17.51 -5.06 -2.46
C VAL A 77 -16.81 -3.82 -3.01
N ARG A 78 -15.53 -3.63 -2.64
CA ARG A 78 -14.71 -2.46 -2.96
C ARG A 78 -13.25 -2.85 -3.18
N PHE A 79 -12.50 -1.98 -3.87
CA PHE A 79 -11.04 -2.01 -3.85
C PHE A 79 -10.50 -1.60 -2.48
N TRP A 80 -9.29 -2.03 -2.11
CA TRP A 80 -8.79 -1.76 -0.76
C TRP A 80 -8.53 -0.26 -0.54
N THR A 81 -8.14 0.46 -1.60
CA THR A 81 -8.07 1.93 -1.57
C THR A 81 -9.42 2.60 -1.32
N GLY A 82 -10.55 1.90 -1.49
CA GLY A 82 -11.89 2.36 -1.11
C GLY A 82 -12.43 1.75 0.20
N ALA A 83 -11.83 0.68 0.70
CA ALA A 83 -12.37 -0.14 1.79
C ALA A 83 -12.43 0.55 3.16
N LEU A 84 -11.62 1.59 3.39
CA LEU A 84 -11.66 2.36 4.65
C LEU A 84 -12.73 3.47 4.63
N SER A 85 -13.35 3.75 3.47
CA SER A 85 -14.52 4.62 3.44
C SER A 85 -15.73 3.84 3.92
N ALA A 86 -16.64 4.46 4.66
CA ALA A 86 -17.91 3.80 5.01
C ALA A 86 -18.65 3.42 3.71
N SER A 87 -19.09 2.17 3.61
CA SER A 87 -20.14 1.83 2.66
C SER A 87 -21.41 2.44 3.24
N GLY A 88 -22.05 3.33 2.48
CA GLY A 88 -23.37 3.84 2.85
C GLY A 88 -24.48 2.89 2.42
N ALA A 89 -24.12 1.75 1.81
CA ALA A 89 -25.03 0.80 1.21
C ALA A 89 -25.29 -0.35 2.18
N VAL A 90 -26.56 -0.74 2.31
CA VAL A 90 -26.97 -1.92 3.07
C VAL A 90 -27.25 -3.04 2.08
N TYR A 91 -26.52 -4.14 2.20
CA TYR A 91 -26.66 -5.31 1.33
C TYR A 91 -27.49 -6.38 2.03
N GLU A 92 -28.74 -6.56 1.58
CA GLU A 92 -29.63 -7.60 2.07
C GLU A 92 -29.62 -8.81 1.12
N PRO A 93 -29.52 -10.05 1.64
CA PRO A 93 -29.62 -11.26 0.83
C PRO A 93 -30.91 -11.28 -0.02
N GLY A 94 -30.77 -11.70 -1.28
CA GLY A 94 -31.86 -11.76 -2.27
C GLY A 94 -32.17 -10.43 -2.96
N LYS A 95 -31.56 -9.31 -2.57
CA LYS A 95 -31.73 -8.03 -3.28
C LYS A 95 -30.87 -7.98 -4.53
N ALA A 96 -31.41 -7.35 -5.57
CA ALA A 96 -30.68 -7.00 -6.76
C ALA A 96 -29.64 -5.91 -6.45
N VAL A 97 -28.46 -6.04 -7.02
CA VAL A 97 -27.34 -5.09 -6.90
C VAL A 97 -26.72 -4.86 -8.27
N ASN A 98 -26.21 -3.64 -8.49
CA ASN A 98 -25.44 -3.35 -9.68
C ASN A 98 -23.99 -3.81 -9.47
N VAL A 99 -23.54 -4.72 -10.32
CA VAL A 99 -22.19 -5.28 -10.29
C VAL A 99 -21.42 -4.75 -11.50
N ARG A 100 -20.21 -4.24 -11.27
CA ARG A 100 -19.30 -3.79 -12.31
C ARG A 100 -18.30 -4.89 -12.60
N VAL A 101 -18.29 -5.41 -13.83
CA VAL A 101 -17.47 -6.56 -14.24
C VAL A 101 -16.30 -6.10 -15.09
N SER A 102 -15.10 -6.58 -14.77
CA SER A 102 -13.89 -6.29 -15.52
C SER A 102 -13.97 -6.85 -16.94
N PRO A 103 -13.68 -6.05 -17.98
CA PRO A 103 -13.66 -6.53 -19.37
C PRO A 103 -12.49 -7.48 -19.64
N ASP A 104 -11.41 -7.36 -18.87
CA ASP A 104 -10.19 -8.16 -19.05
C ASP A 104 -10.28 -9.52 -18.35
N ASP A 105 -11.14 -9.62 -17.34
CA ASP A 105 -11.34 -10.84 -16.55
C ASP A 105 -12.75 -10.88 -16.00
N GLY A 106 -13.62 -11.67 -16.63
CA GLY A 106 -15.02 -11.84 -16.24
C GLY A 106 -15.22 -12.43 -14.83
N ALA A 107 -14.16 -12.91 -14.15
CA ALA A 107 -14.21 -13.34 -12.76
C ALA A 107 -13.98 -12.19 -11.76
N VAL A 108 -13.51 -11.03 -12.22
CA VAL A 108 -13.28 -9.86 -11.37
C VAL A 108 -14.46 -8.91 -11.47
N ALA A 109 -15.15 -8.73 -10.35
CA ALA A 109 -16.24 -7.79 -10.24
C ALA A 109 -16.18 -6.97 -8.95
N VAL A 110 -16.90 -5.85 -8.94
CA VAL A 110 -17.02 -4.96 -7.79
C VAL A 110 -18.43 -4.38 -7.72
N ILE A 111 -19.02 -4.30 -6.53
CA ILE A 111 -20.33 -3.65 -6.35
C ILE A 111 -20.17 -2.13 -6.34
N GLU A 112 -19.15 -1.64 -5.65
CA GLU A 112 -18.89 -0.21 -5.50
C GLU A 112 -17.60 0.17 -6.23
N PRO A 113 -17.72 0.69 -7.47
CA PRO A 113 -16.56 1.08 -8.24
C PRO A 113 -15.90 2.34 -7.69
N GLY A 114 -14.63 2.51 -8.02
CA GLY A 114 -13.83 3.64 -7.57
C GLY A 114 -12.96 3.32 -6.35
N GLY A 115 -11.96 4.16 -6.14
CA GLY A 115 -11.04 4.12 -5.00
C GLY A 115 -10.93 5.49 -4.37
N SER A 116 -10.49 5.56 -3.11
CA SER A 116 -10.29 6.84 -2.45
C SER A 116 -8.97 7.48 -2.89
N PRO A 117 -9.00 8.67 -3.52
CA PRO A 117 -7.77 9.38 -3.87
C PRO A 117 -6.96 9.76 -2.62
N VAL A 118 -7.63 9.96 -1.48
CA VAL A 118 -6.97 10.31 -0.21
C VAL A 118 -6.19 9.11 0.32
N ILE A 119 -6.79 7.91 0.36
CA ILE A 119 -6.11 6.71 0.84
C ILE A 119 -4.94 6.35 -0.07
N PHE A 120 -5.15 6.45 -1.39
CA PHE A 120 -4.08 6.29 -2.36
C PHE A 120 -2.90 7.24 -2.09
N ALA A 121 -3.17 8.55 -1.91
CA ALA A 121 -2.12 9.53 -1.64
C ALA A 121 -1.39 9.27 -0.32
N VAL A 122 -2.10 8.85 0.74
CA VAL A 122 -1.50 8.51 2.03
C VAL A 122 -0.56 7.31 1.91
N VAL A 123 -0.99 6.24 1.23
CA VAL A 123 -0.18 5.02 1.13
C VAL A 123 1.00 5.24 0.17
N LEU A 124 0.79 5.96 -0.92
CA LEU A 124 1.87 6.35 -1.83
C LEU A 124 2.90 7.23 -1.11
N GLY A 125 2.44 8.22 -0.33
CA GLY A 125 3.30 9.08 0.47
C GLY A 125 4.08 8.32 1.53
N PHE A 126 3.43 7.37 2.21
CA PHE A 126 4.10 6.49 3.18
C PHE A 126 5.13 5.58 2.50
N GLY A 127 4.80 4.99 1.34
CA GLY A 127 5.74 4.20 0.55
C GLY A 127 6.97 5.01 0.13
N ALA A 128 6.76 6.22 -0.41
CA ALA A 128 7.84 7.13 -0.77
C ALA A 128 8.70 7.52 0.44
N PHE A 129 8.09 7.74 1.60
CA PHE A 129 8.79 8.02 2.85
C PHE A 129 9.67 6.86 3.31
N LEU A 130 9.19 5.62 3.23
CA LEU A 130 9.99 4.43 3.55
C LEU A 130 11.17 4.27 2.59
N VAL A 131 10.97 4.48 1.29
CA VAL A 131 12.06 4.49 0.30
C VAL A 131 13.10 5.54 0.67
N PHE A 132 12.66 6.76 0.99
CA PHE A 132 13.55 7.84 1.39
C PHE A 132 14.37 7.49 2.64
N ILE A 133 13.74 6.98 3.71
CA ILE A 133 14.44 6.57 4.93
C ILE A 133 15.43 5.44 4.66
N GLY A 134 15.02 4.42 3.90
CA GLY A 134 15.89 3.29 3.58
C GLY A 134 17.12 3.74 2.79
N LEU A 135 16.94 4.55 1.74
CA LEU A 135 18.05 5.08 0.96
C LEU A 135 18.94 6.04 1.77
N ALA A 136 18.35 6.93 2.58
CA ALA A 136 19.10 7.83 3.44
C ALA A 136 19.95 7.06 4.48
N GLY A 137 19.42 5.97 5.03
CA GLY A 137 20.14 5.08 5.93
C GLY A 137 21.31 4.37 5.25
N ILE A 138 21.09 3.82 4.06
CA ILE A 138 22.14 3.19 3.23
C ILE A 138 23.25 4.19 2.90
N ILE A 139 22.90 5.39 2.42
CA ILE A 139 23.86 6.43 2.05
C ILE A 139 24.67 6.88 3.28
N ARG A 140 23.99 7.14 4.40
CA ARG A 140 24.65 7.53 5.65
C ARG A 140 25.61 6.46 6.15
N LEU A 141 25.24 5.20 6.02
CA LEU A 141 26.10 4.08 6.41
C LEU A 141 27.30 3.93 5.48
N ALA A 142 27.11 4.11 4.18
CA ALA A 142 28.19 4.12 3.20
C ALA A 142 29.20 5.26 3.50
N MET A 143 28.72 6.48 3.77
CA MET A 143 29.57 7.61 4.13
C MET A 143 30.39 7.37 5.41
N LEU A 144 29.81 6.67 6.40
CA LEU A 144 30.52 6.30 7.62
C LEU A 144 31.64 5.29 7.35
N ILE A 145 31.42 4.33 6.46
CA ILE A 145 32.40 3.31 6.09
C ILE A 145 33.53 3.92 5.25
N ASP A 146 33.21 4.83 4.34
CA ASP A 146 34.19 5.51 3.48
C ASP A 146 35.00 6.59 4.21
N GLY A 147 34.74 6.84 5.50
CA GLY A 147 35.42 7.88 6.27
C GLY A 147 35.06 9.31 5.83
N LEU A 148 33.99 9.48 5.05
CA LEU A 148 33.48 10.77 4.55
C LEU A 148 32.50 11.44 5.51
N ALA A 149 32.32 10.88 6.71
CA ALA A 149 31.47 11.49 7.72
C ALA A 149 32.04 12.87 8.12
N PRO A 150 31.21 13.93 8.16
CA PRO A 150 31.67 15.26 8.53
C PRO A 150 32.31 15.21 9.93
N ALA A 151 33.52 15.76 10.05
CA ALA A 151 34.22 15.85 11.32
C ALA A 151 33.28 16.47 12.37
N PRO A 152 33.22 15.94 13.62
CA PRO A 152 32.47 16.57 14.68
C PRO A 152 32.90 18.03 14.78
N ARG A 153 31.97 18.98 14.65
CA ARG A 153 32.29 20.40 14.89
C ARG A 153 32.82 20.50 16.32
N ALA A 154 34.12 20.71 16.46
CA ALA A 154 34.76 21.05 17.72
C ALA A 154 34.13 22.37 18.22
N ARG A 155 33.14 22.28 19.10
CA ARG A 155 32.40 23.44 19.61
C ARG A 155 32.78 23.82 21.04
N ASP A 156 33.71 23.13 21.67
CA ASP A 156 33.89 23.23 23.13
C ASP A 156 35.33 23.55 23.61
N LEU A 157 36.22 24.08 22.75
CA LEU A 157 37.57 24.51 23.18
C LEU A 157 37.71 26.01 23.46
N GLU A 158 36.62 26.79 23.45
CA GLU A 158 36.68 28.25 23.57
C GLU A 158 36.26 28.83 24.94
N PHE A 159 36.32 28.03 26.00
CA PHE A 159 36.22 28.52 27.38
C PHE A 159 37.45 28.14 28.21
N ALA A 160 38.61 28.70 27.87
CA ALA A 160 39.70 28.85 28.81
C ALA A 160 39.58 30.24 29.47
N PRO A 161 39.30 30.35 30.79
CA PRO A 161 39.35 31.64 31.46
C PRO A 161 40.81 32.13 31.48
N ALA A 162 41.01 33.39 31.10
CA ALA A 162 42.28 34.07 31.26
C ALA A 162 42.48 34.40 32.74
N GLU A 163 43.52 33.83 33.35
CA GLU A 163 44.14 34.34 34.59
C GLU A 163 45.54 34.88 34.27
#